data_AF-A0A2V8BD16-F1
#
_entry.id   AF-A0A2V8BD16-F1
#
_cell.length_a   1.000
_cell.length_b   1.000
_cell.length_c   1.000
_cell.angle_alpha   90.00
_cell.angle_beta   90.00
_cell.angle_gamma   90.00
#
_symmetry.space_group_name_H-M   'P 1'
#
loop_
_entity.id
_entity.type
_entity.pdbx_description
1 polymer ?
#
loop_
_entity_poly.entity_id
_entity_poly.type
_entity_poly.pdbx_seq_one_letter_code
_entity_poly.pdbx_strand_id
1 'polypeptide(L)'
;MADVQTHIPHGRRHGGARLSGCATTTRPNLTRRRPPVSLPPVHAAWDRVIRTTVGLRPHRDAGFVVKADKPNDKLLVHNFGHGGAGMSLAWGTGLMAAELATEHRRDGPP
;
A
#
# COMPACT_ATOMS: atom_id res chain seq x y z
N MET A 1 11.22 47.15 -59.78
CA MET A 1 10.90 46.38 -61.00
C MET A 1 9.64 45.58 -60.74
N ALA A 2 8.57 45.93 -61.47
CA ALA A 2 7.31 45.22 -61.76
C ALA A 2 6.70 44.34 -60.64
N ASP A 3 5.57 44.71 -60.04
CA ASP A 3 4.20 44.73 -60.62
C ASP A 3 3.82 43.39 -61.29
N VAL A 4 2.82 42.70 -60.72
CA VAL A 4 1.69 42.10 -61.45
C VAL A 4 0.72 41.44 -60.45
N GLN A 5 -0.48 42.02 -60.44
CA GLN A 5 -1.78 41.50 -60.03
C GLN A 5 -1.98 39.99 -60.23
N THR A 6 -2.57 39.28 -59.25
CA THR A 6 -3.44 38.12 -59.56
C THR A 6 -4.44 37.81 -58.43
N HIS A 7 -5.65 38.31 -58.65
CA HIS A 7 -6.94 37.60 -58.56
C HIS A 7 -7.21 36.68 -57.35
N ILE A 8 -8.19 37.09 -56.54
CA ILE A 8 -8.91 36.25 -55.57
C ILE A 8 -9.81 35.26 -56.32
N PRO A 9 -9.75 33.95 -56.00
CA PRO A 9 -10.92 33.11 -56.10
C PRO A 9 -11.49 32.79 -54.72
N HIS A 10 -12.78 33.10 -54.56
CA HIS A 10 -13.61 32.62 -53.47
C HIS A 10 -13.71 31.10 -53.52
N GLY A 11 -13.06 30.42 -52.57
CA GLY A 11 -13.25 29.00 -52.31
C GLY A 11 -13.67 28.79 -50.87
N ARG A 12 -14.97 28.62 -50.62
CA ARG A 12 -15.48 28.12 -49.33
C ARG A 12 -14.87 26.74 -49.08
N ARG A 13 -13.78 26.68 -48.31
CA ARG A 13 -13.34 25.44 -47.68
C ARG A 13 -14.19 25.25 -46.44
N HIS A 14 -15.17 24.35 -46.53
CA HIS A 14 -15.77 23.75 -45.35
C HIS A 14 -14.65 23.02 -44.60
N GLY A 15 -14.24 23.59 -43.46
CA GLY A 15 -13.34 22.93 -42.52
C GLY A 15 -14.03 21.71 -41.96
N GLY A 16 -13.74 20.54 -42.52
CA GLY A 16 -14.07 19.27 -41.88
C GLY A 16 -13.19 19.11 -40.65
N ALA A 17 -13.79 19.23 -39.47
CA ALA A 17 -13.13 18.91 -38.21
C ALA A 17 -12.75 17.42 -38.22
N ARG A 18 -11.45 17.12 -38.24
CA ARG A 18 -10.95 15.79 -37.94
C ARG A 18 -10.96 15.62 -36.42
N LEU A 19 -11.92 14.84 -35.92
CA LEU A 19 -11.91 14.38 -34.53
C LEU A 19 -10.76 13.36 -34.40
N SER A 20 -9.66 13.78 -33.77
CA SER A 20 -8.62 12.87 -33.32
C SER A 20 -9.20 12.02 -32.19
N GLY A 21 -9.57 10.77 -32.51
CA GLY A 21 -10.00 9.81 -31.51
C GLY A 21 -8.83 9.44 -30.60
N CYS A 22 -8.91 9.77 -29.32
CA CYS A 22 -8.01 9.19 -28.32
C CYS A 22 -8.37 7.71 -28.16
N ALA A 23 -7.64 6.81 -28.82
CA ALA A 23 -7.76 5.39 -28.57
C ALA A 23 -7.19 5.08 -27.17
N THR A 24 -8.07 4.81 -26.20
CA THR A 24 -7.67 4.20 -24.93
C THR A 24 -7.18 2.79 -25.22
N THR A 25 -5.86 2.61 -25.35
CA THR A 25 -5.27 1.27 -25.37
C THR A 25 -5.46 0.67 -23.98
N THR A 26 -6.51 -0.13 -23.83
CA THR A 26 -6.69 -0.95 -22.63
C THR A 26 -5.54 -1.95 -22.63
N ARG A 27 -4.50 -1.70 -21.82
CA ARG A 27 -3.45 -2.68 -21.60
C ARG A 27 -4.11 -3.93 -21.02
N PRO A 28 -3.96 -5.11 -21.64
CA PRO A 28 -4.51 -6.32 -21.06
C PRO A 28 -3.90 -6.50 -19.68
N ASN A 29 -4.75 -6.65 -18.68
CA ASN A 29 -4.33 -6.94 -17.32
C ASN A 29 -3.75 -8.37 -17.29
N LEU A 30 -2.45 -8.50 -17.58
CA LEU A 30 -1.70 -9.76 -17.55
C LEU A 30 -1.37 -10.19 -16.12
N THR A 31 -2.28 -10.00 -15.16
CA THR A 31 -2.14 -10.64 -13.85
C THR A 31 -2.16 -12.14 -14.08
N ARG A 32 -0.99 -12.78 -13.96
CA ARG A 32 -0.82 -14.22 -14.00
C ARG A 32 -1.72 -14.85 -12.94
N ARG A 33 -2.90 -15.35 -13.35
CA ARG A 33 -3.80 -16.10 -12.48
C ARG A 33 -3.04 -17.35 -12.04
N ARG A 34 -2.67 -17.41 -10.76
CA ARG A 34 -2.11 -18.61 -10.17
C ARG A 34 -3.20 -19.70 -10.24
N PRO A 35 -2.90 -20.92 -10.72
CA PRO A 35 -3.89 -21.98 -10.73
C PRO A 35 -4.39 -22.22 -9.29
N PRO A 36 -5.69 -22.55 -9.11
CA PRO A 36 -6.21 -22.88 -7.80
C PRO A 36 -5.46 -24.09 -7.23
N VAL A 37 -5.10 -24.01 -5.95
CA VAL A 37 -4.48 -25.12 -5.23
C VAL A 37 -5.60 -26.04 -4.75
N SER A 38 -5.54 -27.33 -5.12
CA SER A 38 -6.41 -28.36 -4.54
C SER A 38 -5.81 -28.79 -3.21
N LEU A 39 -6.50 -28.50 -2.11
CA LEU A 39 -6.08 -28.89 -0.77
C LEU A 39 -6.87 -30.14 -0.35
N PRO A 40 -6.23 -31.16 0.23
CA PRO A 40 -6.95 -32.30 0.77
C PRO A 40 -7.89 -31.85 1.90
N PRO A 41 -9.08 -32.46 2.05
CA PRO A 41 -10.00 -32.13 3.12
C PRO A 41 -9.38 -32.32 4.51
N VAL A 42 -9.73 -31.43 5.45
CA VAL A 42 -9.35 -31.60 6.85
C VAL A 42 -10.20 -32.72 7.46
N HIS A 43 -9.54 -33.72 8.05
CA HIS A 43 -10.18 -34.81 8.78
C HIS A 43 -10.61 -34.35 10.18
N ALA A 44 -11.76 -33.65 10.28
CA ALA A 44 -12.30 -33.15 11.53
C ALA A 44 -13.19 -34.20 12.24
N ALA A 45 -12.83 -34.56 13.47
CA ALA A 45 -13.58 -35.50 14.32
C ALA A 45 -13.42 -35.12 15.81
N TRP A 46 -14.43 -35.43 16.63
CA TRP A 46 -14.48 -35.01 18.05
C TRP A 46 -13.34 -35.61 18.89
N ASP A 47 -12.97 -36.86 18.61
CA ASP A 47 -11.85 -37.57 19.22
C ASP A 47 -10.47 -37.00 18.81
N ARG A 48 -10.42 -36.07 17.86
CA ARG A 48 -9.19 -35.40 17.39
C ARG A 48 -9.04 -33.95 17.87
N VAL A 49 -9.91 -33.48 18.75
CA VAL A 49 -9.79 -32.14 19.36
C VAL A 49 -8.63 -32.12 20.35
N ILE A 50 -7.56 -31.38 20.02
CA ILE A 50 -6.37 -31.27 20.88
C ILE A 50 -6.56 -30.29 22.06
N ARG A 51 -7.34 -29.23 21.84
CA ARG A 51 -7.61 -28.15 22.81
C ARG A 51 -8.68 -27.20 22.27
N THR A 52 -9.41 -26.55 23.17
CA THR A 52 -10.18 -25.33 22.89
C THR A 52 -9.46 -24.12 23.52
N THR A 53 -9.15 -23.10 22.72
CA THR A 53 -8.53 -21.85 23.18
C THR A 53 -9.36 -20.63 22.84
N VAL A 54 -9.25 -19.60 23.68
CA VAL A 54 -9.80 -18.26 23.43
C VAL A 54 -8.65 -17.27 23.60
N GLY A 55 -8.56 -16.29 22.69
CA GLY A 55 -7.57 -15.23 22.74
C GLY A 55 -8.18 -13.89 22.37
N LEU A 56 -7.84 -12.85 23.12
CA LEU A 56 -8.21 -11.47 22.81
C LEU A 56 -7.12 -10.85 21.94
N ARG A 57 -7.50 -10.30 20.79
CA ARG A 57 -6.57 -9.58 19.92
C ARG A 57 -6.36 -8.17 20.50
N PRO A 58 -5.10 -7.71 20.68
CA PRO A 58 -4.82 -6.34 21.13
C PRO A 58 -5.01 -5.36 19.96
N HIS A 59 -6.27 -5.17 19.56
CA HIS A 59 -6.66 -4.25 18.49
C HIS A 59 -6.77 -2.81 18.99
N ARG A 60 -6.55 -1.87 18.09
CA ARG A 60 -6.78 -0.45 18.28
C ARG A 60 -7.34 0.11 16.98
N ASP A 61 -8.46 0.82 17.03
CA ASP A 61 -9.18 1.29 15.83
C ASP A 61 -8.31 2.17 14.94
N ALA A 62 -7.48 3.02 15.55
CA ALA A 62 -6.53 3.89 14.85
C ALA A 62 -5.24 3.16 14.38
N GLY A 63 -5.20 1.83 14.46
CA GLY A 63 -4.05 1.01 14.07
C GLY A 63 -3.01 0.81 15.18
N PHE A 64 -1.94 0.09 14.83
CA PHE A 64 -0.82 -0.14 15.74
C PHE A 64 0.02 1.12 15.94
N VAL A 65 0.75 1.18 17.05
CA VAL A 65 1.62 2.30 17.42
C VAL A 65 3.04 1.78 17.54
N VAL A 66 3.95 2.36 16.75
CA VAL A 66 5.39 2.33 16.98
C VAL A 66 5.87 3.77 17.06
N LYS A 67 6.22 4.22 18.27
CA LYS A 67 6.50 5.66 18.53
C LYS A 67 7.38 5.82 19.77
N ALA A 68 8.28 6.81 19.76
CA ALA A 68 8.98 7.27 20.95
C ALA A 68 8.24 8.44 21.63
N ASP A 69 8.13 8.39 22.96
CA ASP A 69 7.74 9.50 23.85
C ASP A 69 8.78 9.65 24.97
N LYS A 70 8.75 10.78 25.70
CA LYS A 70 9.64 11.05 26.85
C LYS A 70 8.89 11.45 28.14
N PRO A 71 8.06 10.57 28.72
CA PRO A 71 7.45 10.86 30.01
C PRO A 71 8.52 10.91 31.12
N ASN A 72 8.56 12.01 31.88
CA ASN A 72 9.49 12.21 33.01
C ASN A 72 10.97 11.99 32.65
N ASP A 73 11.40 12.55 31.50
CA ASP A 73 12.77 12.44 30.96
C ASP A 73 13.27 11.01 30.71
N LYS A 74 12.36 10.03 30.69
CA LYS A 74 12.67 8.64 30.33
C LYS A 74 12.15 8.35 28.93
N LEU A 75 12.96 7.69 28.10
CA LEU A 75 12.48 7.18 26.83
C LEU A 75 11.44 6.08 27.05
N LEU A 76 10.27 6.26 26.46
CA LEU A 76 9.25 5.23 26.30
C LEU A 76 9.03 4.96 24.81
N VAL A 77 9.42 3.75 24.36
CA VAL A 77 9.12 3.29 23.00
C VAL A 77 7.85 2.45 23.03
N HIS A 78 6.79 2.98 22.45
CA HIS A 78 5.53 2.28 22.25
C HIS A 78 5.66 1.29 21.09
N ASN A 79 5.15 0.07 21.28
CA ASN A 79 5.08 -0.97 20.25
C ASN A 79 3.87 -1.88 20.51
N PHE A 80 2.65 -1.39 20.22
CA PHE A 80 1.40 -2.07 20.58
C PHE A 80 0.28 -1.89 19.54
N GLY A 81 -0.84 -2.61 19.70
CA GLY A 81 -2.03 -2.40 18.85
C GLY A 81 -2.06 -3.20 17.54
N HIS A 82 -1.23 -4.25 17.41
CA HIS A 82 -1.09 -5.02 16.17
C HIS A 82 -2.30 -5.91 15.82
N GLY A 83 -3.31 -6.00 16.70
CA GLY A 83 -4.49 -6.83 16.48
C GLY A 83 -4.13 -8.29 16.16
N GLY A 84 -4.70 -8.84 15.08
CA GLY A 84 -4.42 -10.22 14.63
C GLY A 84 -3.17 -10.37 13.77
N ALA A 85 -2.50 -9.27 13.42
CA ALA A 85 -1.36 -9.26 12.49
C ALA A 85 0.00 -9.24 13.20
N GLY A 86 0.02 -9.28 14.54
CA GLY A 86 1.24 -9.14 15.35
C GLY A 86 2.39 -10.05 14.90
N MET A 87 2.11 -11.32 14.61
CA MET A 87 3.14 -12.26 14.14
C MET A 87 3.72 -11.88 12.77
N SER A 88 2.88 -11.50 11.81
CA SER A 88 3.33 -11.12 10.47
C SER A 88 4.13 -9.82 10.46
N LEU A 89 3.84 -8.91 11.40
CA LEU A 89 4.48 -7.59 11.49
C LEU A 89 5.69 -7.55 12.44
N ALA A 90 5.86 -8.56 13.30
CA ALA A 90 6.77 -8.53 14.44
C ALA A 90 8.21 -8.12 14.09
N TRP A 91 8.77 -8.64 12.99
CA TRP A 91 10.15 -8.30 12.62
C TRP A 91 10.31 -6.84 12.21
N GLY A 92 9.37 -6.31 11.40
CA GLY A 92 9.41 -4.93 10.96
C GLY A 92 9.17 -3.96 12.12
N THR A 93 8.17 -4.22 12.96
CA THR A 93 7.86 -3.35 14.11
C THR A 93 8.89 -3.48 15.21
N GLY A 94 9.53 -4.65 15.36
CA GLY A 94 10.68 -4.85 16.23
C GLY A 94 11.90 -4.04 15.79
N LEU A 95 12.20 -4.01 14.49
CA LEU A 95 13.30 -3.20 13.95
C LEU A 95 13.04 -1.70 14.17
N MET A 96 11.86 -1.20 13.80
CA MET A 96 11.50 0.21 14.00
C MET A 96 11.59 0.62 15.49
N ALA A 97 11.17 -0.24 16.41
CA ALA A 97 11.30 0.03 17.83
C ALA A 97 12.77 0.06 18.31
N ALA A 98 13.63 -0.80 17.76
CA ALA A 98 15.07 -0.82 18.07
C ALA A 98 15.79 0.43 17.53
N GLU A 99 15.43 0.89 16.34
CA GLU A 99 15.93 2.15 15.76
C GLU A 99 15.58 3.33 16.68
N LEU A 100 14.31 3.47 17.07
CA LEU A 100 13.87 4.51 18.02
C LEU A 100 14.62 4.44 19.36
N ALA A 101 14.90 3.24 19.87
CA ALA A 101 15.63 3.05 21.12
C ALA A 101 17.11 3.45 21.01
N THR A 102 17.73 3.21 19.85
CA THR A 102 19.15 3.50 19.63
C THR A 102 19.42 4.95 19.26
N GLU A 103 18.52 5.58 18.51
CA GLU A 103 18.57 7.03 18.22
C GLU A 103 18.56 7.85 19.51
N HIS A 104 17.68 7.53 20.46
CA HIS A 104 17.62 8.23 21.75
C HIS A 104 18.94 8.17 22.53
N ARG A 105 19.65 7.02 22.51
CA ARG A 105 20.95 6.89 23.19
C ARG A 105 21.98 7.89 22.64
N ARG A 106 21.87 8.28 21.36
CA ARG A 106 22.82 9.21 20.73
C ARG A 106 22.60 10.66 21.16
N ASP A 107 21.40 11.00 21.60
CA ASP A 107 20.99 12.36 21.96
C ASP A 107 20.90 12.60 23.49
N GLY A 108 21.23 11.61 24.31
CA GLY A 108 21.29 11.71 25.78
C GLY A 108 22.71 12.02 26.29
N PRO A 109 22.87 12.60 27.50
CA PRO A 109 24.19 12.81 28.10
C PRO A 109 24.91 11.47 28.36
N PRO A 110 26.26 11.45 28.35
CA PRO A 110 27.07 10.24 28.57
C PRO A 110 26.85 9.61 29.96
#